data_AF-A0A6A5TJJ7-F1
#
_entry.id   AF-A0A6A5TJJ7-F1
#
_cell.length_a   1.000
_cell.length_b   1.000
_cell.length_c   1.000
_cell.angle_alpha   90.00
_cell.angle_beta   90.00
_cell.angle_gamma   90.00
#
_symmetry.space_group_name_H-M   'P 1'
#
loop_
_entity.id
_entity.type
_entity.pdbx_description
1 polymer ?
#
loop_
_entity_poly.entity_id
_entity_poly.type
_entity_poly.pdbx_seq_one_letter_code
_entity_poly.pdbx_strand_id
1 'polypeptide(L)'
;MASPSPLLSLPGELREVIYGYYFTHDSTLPTPHASRSPLALASTCRQLHRETHARAFLATTFKSHCWLLRELKIKFAQAPMSLRPYIKRLEITVHVSELIRHPSSLQGLRLADAGLTGLKELYIQYTGKPKSESGETYIVSNLENVLWKTVVSRKNIHLKKIRVVHRGALRYISVKQLYDRMGSWLPLPWATEQNWSIEKEVNHNRFHLIRKGEDSKELRRVSILLGYTVREAEDFQAVRNEVLEHGKILENVQVRRSDIKDVADLDNETLAYEIEQLCRDLHLTDQIDTSAYY
;
A
#
# COMPACT_ATOMS: atom_id res chain seq x y z
N MET A 1 -30.06 34.03 -6.61
CA MET A 1 -28.71 34.34 -7.14
C MET A 1 -27.74 33.32 -6.57
N ALA A 2 -26.90 32.70 -7.41
CA ALA A 2 -25.88 31.78 -6.91
C ALA A 2 -24.81 32.58 -6.15
N SER A 3 -24.50 32.17 -4.92
CA SER A 3 -23.42 32.77 -4.14
C SER A 3 -22.07 32.51 -4.84
N PRO A 4 -21.16 33.49 -4.87
CA PRO A 4 -19.83 33.29 -5.42
C PRO A 4 -19.09 32.20 -4.63
N SER A 5 -18.31 31.37 -5.33
CA SER A 5 -17.51 30.32 -4.68
C SER A 5 -16.52 30.96 -3.69
N PRO A 6 -16.58 30.62 -2.39
CA PRO A 6 -15.70 31.19 -1.39
C PRO A 6 -14.21 30.98 -1.71
N LEU A 7 -13.88 29.82 -2.30
CA LEU A 7 -12.51 29.51 -2.71
C LEU A 7 -12.04 30.41 -3.86
N LEU A 8 -12.90 30.64 -4.87
CA LEU A 8 -12.54 31.45 -6.05
C LEU A 8 -12.56 32.95 -5.76
N SER A 9 -13.25 33.40 -4.71
CA SER A 9 -13.21 34.80 -4.26
C SER A 9 -11.93 35.18 -3.51
N LEU A 10 -11.12 34.21 -3.06
CA LEU A 10 -9.84 34.49 -2.41
C LEU A 10 -8.81 35.01 -3.43
N PRO A 11 -7.84 35.86 -3.03
CA PRO A 11 -6.65 36.15 -3.83
C PRO A 11 -5.88 34.89 -4.23
N GLY A 12 -5.16 34.94 -5.35
CA GLY A 12 -4.44 33.78 -5.89
C GLY A 12 -3.39 33.23 -4.93
N GLU A 13 -2.77 34.09 -4.15
CA GLU A 13 -1.76 33.78 -3.14
C GLU A 13 -2.34 32.93 -2.00
N LEU A 14 -3.55 33.25 -1.53
CA LEU A 14 -4.23 32.47 -0.49
C LEU A 14 -4.71 31.13 -1.04
N ARG A 15 -5.21 31.10 -2.28
CA ARG A 15 -5.58 29.83 -2.96
C ARG A 15 -4.38 28.90 -3.07
N GLU A 16 -3.21 29.45 -3.42
CA GLU A 16 -1.97 28.71 -3.56
C GLU A 16 -1.52 28.05 -2.25
N VAL A 17 -1.63 28.76 -1.13
CA VAL A 17 -1.37 28.19 0.21
C VAL A 17 -2.33 27.03 0.49
N ILE A 18 -3.63 27.20 0.21
CA ILE A 18 -4.64 26.15 0.38
C ILE A 18 -4.31 24.93 -0.49
N TYR A 19 -3.91 25.13 -1.74
CA TYR A 19 -3.52 24.04 -2.63
C TYR A 19 -2.30 23.28 -2.10
N GLY A 20 -1.33 23.96 -1.49
CA GLY A 20 -0.18 23.34 -0.84
C GLY A 20 -0.62 22.32 0.21
N TYR A 21 -1.54 22.69 1.10
CA TYR A 21 -2.10 21.77 2.10
C TYR A 21 -2.95 20.68 1.45
N TYR A 22 -3.83 21.02 0.51
CA TYR A 22 -4.76 20.06 -0.11
C TYR A 22 -4.05 18.96 -0.90
N PHE A 23 -2.95 19.29 -1.59
CA PHE A 23 -2.17 18.33 -2.38
C PHE A 23 -1.08 17.61 -1.60
N THR A 24 -0.91 17.92 -0.31
CA THR A 24 -0.04 17.16 0.56
C THR A 24 -0.64 15.78 0.78
N HIS A 25 0.11 14.74 0.43
CA HIS A 25 -0.34 13.36 0.60
C HIS A 25 0.09 12.86 1.97
N ASP A 26 -0.88 12.53 2.80
CA ASP A 26 -0.67 11.71 3.98
C ASP A 26 -0.62 10.24 3.56
N SER A 27 0.54 9.59 3.71
CA SER A 27 0.74 8.18 3.35
C SER A 27 -0.04 7.22 4.24
N THR A 28 -0.43 7.66 5.44
CA THR A 28 -1.12 6.87 6.46
C THR A 28 -2.61 6.71 6.13
N LEU A 29 -3.14 7.61 5.31
CA LEU A 29 -4.53 7.61 4.89
C LEU A 29 -4.74 6.69 3.68
N PRO A 30 -5.88 5.98 3.63
CA PRO A 30 -6.26 5.23 2.45
C PRO A 30 -6.44 6.17 1.27
N THR A 31 -6.15 5.67 0.06
CA THR A 31 -6.32 6.48 -1.14
C THR A 31 -7.77 6.93 -1.27
N PRO A 32 -8.04 8.24 -1.41
CA PRO A 32 -9.41 8.76 -1.45
C PRO A 32 -10.21 8.17 -2.60
N HIS A 33 -11.54 8.19 -2.48
CA HIS A 33 -12.43 7.86 -3.58
C HIS A 33 -12.18 8.80 -4.77
N ALA A 34 -12.50 8.38 -5.99
CA ALA A 34 -12.22 9.17 -7.20
C ALA A 34 -12.84 10.59 -7.14
N SER A 35 -14.02 10.72 -6.54
CA SER A 35 -14.72 11.99 -6.30
C SER A 35 -14.02 12.94 -5.32
N ARG A 36 -13.08 12.43 -4.51
CA ARG A 36 -12.26 13.19 -3.56
C ARG A 36 -10.76 13.13 -3.93
N SER A 37 -10.44 12.65 -5.13
CA SER A 37 -9.06 12.61 -5.60
C SER A 37 -8.54 14.03 -5.87
N PRO A 38 -7.22 14.27 -5.81
CA PRO A 38 -6.64 15.56 -6.19
C PRO A 38 -7.09 16.04 -7.57
N LEU A 39 -7.24 15.13 -8.54
CA LEU A 39 -7.72 15.46 -9.88
C LEU A 39 -9.20 15.88 -9.91
N ALA A 40 -10.01 15.51 -8.92
CA ALA A 40 -11.39 15.98 -8.84
C ALA A 40 -11.44 17.51 -8.68
N LEU A 41 -10.57 18.10 -7.85
CA LEU A 41 -10.46 19.55 -7.70
C LEU A 41 -10.10 20.22 -9.04
N ALA A 42 -9.10 19.68 -9.74
CA ALA A 42 -8.70 20.18 -11.06
C ALA A 42 -9.77 20.00 -12.16
N SER A 43 -10.80 19.20 -11.91
CA SER A 43 -11.89 18.94 -12.86
C SER A 43 -13.15 19.79 -12.60
N THR A 44 -13.18 20.55 -11.51
CA THR A 44 -14.36 21.34 -11.10
C THR A 44 -14.67 22.53 -12.01
N CYS A 45 -13.66 23.34 -12.38
CA CYS A 45 -13.81 24.48 -13.27
C CYS A 45 -12.51 24.81 -14.01
N ARG A 46 -12.60 25.64 -15.06
CA ARG A 46 -11.43 26.01 -15.90
C ARG A 46 -10.33 26.72 -15.11
N GLN A 47 -10.68 27.55 -14.13
CA GLN A 47 -9.71 28.26 -13.32
C GLN A 47 -8.90 27.29 -12.44
N LEU A 48 -9.60 26.41 -11.70
CA LEU A 48 -8.95 25.39 -10.87
C LEU A 48 -8.14 24.41 -11.70
N HIS A 49 -8.61 24.05 -12.90
CA HIS A 49 -7.83 23.25 -13.84
C HIS A 49 -6.48 23.90 -14.15
N ARG A 50 -6.49 25.18 -14.57
CA ARG A 50 -5.26 25.91 -14.91
C ARG A 50 -4.32 26.07 -13.72
N GLU A 51 -4.86 26.35 -12.54
CA GLU A 51 -4.08 26.58 -11.32
C GLU A 51 -3.50 25.28 -10.75
N THR A 52 -4.23 24.16 -10.82
CA THR A 52 -3.92 22.99 -9.99
C THR A 52 -3.60 21.71 -10.74
N HIS A 53 -3.95 21.57 -12.04
CA HIS A 53 -3.91 20.27 -12.73
C HIS A 53 -2.55 19.56 -12.65
N ALA A 54 -1.44 20.27 -12.86
CA ALA A 54 -0.11 19.66 -12.79
C ALA A 54 0.20 19.11 -11.39
N ARG A 55 -0.12 19.88 -10.34
CA ARG A 55 0.05 19.44 -8.94
C ARG A 55 -0.89 18.31 -8.58
N ALA A 56 -2.16 18.43 -8.94
CA ALA A 56 -3.17 17.42 -8.74
C ALA A 56 -2.76 16.08 -9.38
N PHE A 57 -2.22 16.10 -10.60
CA PHE A 57 -1.75 14.90 -11.29
C PHE A 57 -0.61 14.21 -10.52
N LEU A 58 0.40 14.95 -10.07
CA LEU A 58 1.51 14.43 -9.27
C LEU A 58 1.06 13.99 -7.86
N ALA A 59 0.05 14.67 -7.32
CA ALA A 59 -0.55 14.40 -6.02
C ALA A 59 -1.48 13.17 -6.03
N THR A 60 -1.87 12.67 -7.21
CA THR A 60 -2.82 11.58 -7.34
C THR A 60 -2.17 10.21 -7.23
N THR A 61 -2.78 9.36 -6.41
CA THR A 61 -2.58 7.91 -6.46
C THR A 61 -3.58 7.31 -7.45
N PHE A 62 -3.07 6.74 -8.53
CA PHE A 62 -3.92 6.13 -9.56
C PHE A 62 -4.38 4.77 -9.10
N LYS A 63 -5.68 4.46 -9.23
CA LYS A 63 -6.24 3.17 -8.80
C LYS A 63 -6.42 2.21 -9.97
N SER A 64 -6.10 0.95 -9.76
CA SER A 64 -6.26 -0.15 -10.71
C SER A 64 -6.85 -1.38 -10.04
N HIS A 65 -7.79 -2.05 -10.71
CA HIS A 65 -8.27 -3.39 -10.34
C HIS A 65 -7.61 -4.48 -11.19
N CYS A 66 -6.59 -4.08 -11.96
CA CYS A 66 -5.84 -4.95 -12.85
C CYS A 66 -4.35 -4.80 -12.59
N TRP A 67 -3.62 -5.89 -12.80
CA TRP A 67 -2.20 -6.02 -12.47
C TRP A 67 -1.40 -6.79 -13.52
N LEU A 68 -2.09 -7.47 -14.44
CA LEU A 68 -1.45 -8.08 -15.60
C LEU A 68 -0.94 -6.98 -16.53
N LEU A 69 0.24 -7.18 -17.13
CA LEU A 69 0.87 -6.18 -18.01
C LEU A 69 -0.06 -5.73 -19.14
N ARG A 70 -0.79 -6.65 -19.77
CA ARG A 70 -1.71 -6.33 -20.88
C ARG A 70 -2.81 -5.37 -20.41
N GLU A 71 -3.39 -5.62 -19.25
CA GLU A 71 -4.48 -4.82 -18.69
C GLU A 71 -3.99 -3.46 -18.22
N LEU A 72 -2.82 -3.43 -17.57
CA LEU A 72 -2.15 -2.19 -17.19
C LEU A 72 -1.86 -1.32 -18.42
N LYS A 73 -1.36 -1.92 -19.52
CA LYS A 73 -1.14 -1.20 -20.79
C LYS A 73 -2.43 -0.60 -21.33
N ILE A 74 -3.53 -1.36 -21.36
CA ILE A 74 -4.83 -0.89 -21.85
C ILE A 74 -5.34 0.27 -20.97
N LYS A 75 -5.27 0.10 -19.65
CA LYS A 75 -5.73 1.11 -18.69
C LYS A 75 -4.97 2.42 -18.83
N PHE A 76 -3.64 2.35 -18.85
CA PHE A 76 -2.79 3.55 -18.92
C PHE A 76 -2.59 4.07 -20.34
N ALA A 77 -3.07 3.36 -21.36
CA ALA A 77 -3.14 3.88 -22.73
C ALA A 77 -3.99 5.16 -22.82
N GLN A 78 -4.99 5.28 -21.93
CA GLN A 78 -5.87 6.45 -21.84
C GLN A 78 -5.15 7.73 -21.39
N ALA A 79 -4.04 7.61 -20.67
CA ALA A 79 -3.19 8.75 -20.33
C ALA A 79 -2.24 9.07 -21.49
N PRO A 80 -2.06 10.36 -21.86
CA PRO A 80 -1.07 10.78 -22.83
C PRO A 80 0.32 10.22 -22.51
N MET A 81 1.05 9.75 -23.52
CA MET A 81 2.36 9.12 -23.32
C MET A 81 3.35 10.01 -22.56
N SER A 82 3.29 11.32 -22.79
CA SER A 82 4.11 12.31 -22.08
C SER A 82 3.80 12.39 -20.57
N LEU A 83 2.59 12.07 -20.14
CA LEU A 83 2.17 12.16 -18.74
C LEU A 83 2.44 10.87 -17.93
N ARG A 84 2.56 9.71 -18.59
CA ARG A 84 2.74 8.42 -17.89
C ARG A 84 3.99 8.37 -17.00
N PRO A 85 5.15 8.92 -17.39
CA PRO A 85 6.34 8.98 -16.50
C PRO A 85 6.14 9.85 -15.25
N TYR A 86 5.15 10.74 -15.24
CA TYR A 86 4.83 11.59 -14.10
C TYR A 86 3.90 10.90 -13.09
N ILE A 87 3.35 9.73 -13.42
CA ILE A 87 2.58 8.91 -12.47
C ILE A 87 3.55 8.35 -11.41
N LYS A 88 3.46 8.86 -10.18
CA LYS A 88 4.36 8.49 -9.08
C LYS A 88 3.80 7.42 -8.16
N ARG A 89 2.46 7.29 -8.08
CA ARG A 89 1.76 6.43 -7.13
C ARG A 89 0.68 5.61 -7.82
N LEU A 90 0.65 4.31 -7.53
CA LEU A 90 -0.31 3.36 -8.06
C LEU A 90 -0.82 2.48 -6.94
N GLU A 91 -2.13 2.42 -6.79
CA GLU A 91 -2.85 1.46 -5.95
C GLU A 91 -3.46 0.38 -6.85
N ILE A 92 -3.13 -0.87 -6.57
CA ILE A 92 -3.67 -2.04 -7.25
C ILE A 92 -4.49 -2.84 -6.24
N THR A 93 -5.76 -3.06 -6.54
CA THR A 93 -6.61 -3.99 -5.81
C THR A 93 -6.54 -5.36 -6.48
N VAL A 94 -6.12 -6.38 -5.73
CA VAL A 94 -5.96 -7.76 -6.21
C VAL A 94 -6.89 -8.66 -5.41
N HIS A 95 -7.70 -9.47 -6.09
CA HIS A 95 -8.48 -10.49 -5.40
C HIS A 95 -7.59 -11.71 -5.10
N VAL A 96 -7.69 -12.29 -3.89
CA VAL A 96 -6.85 -13.43 -3.47
C VAL A 96 -6.89 -14.62 -4.44
N SER A 97 -8.02 -14.83 -5.13
CA SER A 97 -8.13 -15.89 -6.13
C SER A 97 -7.25 -15.68 -7.37
N GLU A 98 -6.88 -14.44 -7.69
CA GLU A 98 -6.04 -14.16 -8.86
C GLU A 98 -4.59 -14.61 -8.64
N LEU A 99 -4.10 -14.50 -7.40
CA LEU A 99 -2.81 -15.08 -7.02
C LEU A 99 -2.80 -16.60 -7.14
N ILE A 100 -3.94 -17.24 -6.90
CA ILE A 100 -4.06 -18.70 -6.98
C ILE A 100 -4.17 -19.17 -8.43
N ARG A 101 -4.96 -18.46 -9.25
CA ARG A 101 -5.37 -18.94 -10.58
C ARG A 101 -4.44 -18.57 -11.72
N HIS A 102 -3.63 -17.51 -11.59
CA HIS A 102 -2.84 -16.99 -12.71
C HIS A 102 -1.34 -17.18 -12.49
N PRO A 103 -0.71 -18.22 -13.06
CA PRO A 103 0.75 -18.44 -12.95
C PRO A 103 1.58 -17.27 -13.50
N SER A 104 1.02 -16.53 -14.46
CA SER A 104 1.63 -15.30 -15.01
C SER A 104 1.77 -14.18 -13.98
N SER A 105 1.00 -14.21 -12.88
CA SER A 105 1.18 -13.29 -11.76
C SER A 105 2.54 -13.45 -11.10
N LEU A 106 3.12 -14.65 -11.12
CA LEU A 106 4.41 -15.00 -10.53
C LEU A 106 5.60 -14.42 -11.25
N GLN A 107 5.38 -13.62 -12.29
CA GLN A 107 6.43 -12.97 -13.06
C GLN A 107 6.78 -11.58 -12.50
N GLY A 108 6.08 -11.11 -11.46
CA GLY A 108 6.27 -9.76 -10.93
C GLY A 108 5.66 -8.68 -11.85
N LEU A 109 5.51 -7.49 -11.31
CA LEU A 109 4.78 -6.39 -11.94
C LEU A 109 5.68 -5.60 -12.89
N ARG A 110 5.30 -5.57 -14.17
CA ARG A 110 6.03 -4.91 -15.26
C ARG A 110 5.56 -3.47 -15.47
N LEU A 111 5.69 -2.64 -14.44
CA LEU A 111 5.11 -1.29 -14.38
C LEU A 111 5.79 -0.35 -15.39
N ALA A 112 7.12 -0.42 -15.50
CA ALA A 112 7.86 0.33 -16.51
C ALA A 112 7.42 -0.02 -17.94
N ASP A 113 7.18 -1.31 -18.24
CA ASP A 113 6.72 -1.76 -19.56
C ASP A 113 5.26 -1.36 -19.85
N ALA A 114 4.48 -1.02 -18.82
CA ALA A 114 3.16 -0.40 -18.95
C ALA A 114 3.22 1.13 -19.18
N GLY A 115 4.44 1.70 -19.26
CA GLY A 115 4.67 3.14 -19.42
C GLY A 115 4.78 3.91 -18.10
N LEU A 116 4.70 3.23 -16.95
CA LEU A 116 4.79 3.84 -15.62
C LEU A 116 6.25 3.91 -15.15
N THR A 117 7.13 4.41 -16.00
CA THR A 117 8.58 4.39 -15.76
C THR A 117 8.99 5.18 -14.52
N GLY A 118 8.29 6.27 -14.22
CA GLY A 118 8.57 7.13 -13.07
C GLY A 118 7.86 6.77 -11.77
N LEU A 119 7.22 5.59 -11.69
CA LEU A 119 6.50 5.14 -10.50
C LEU A 119 7.47 4.99 -9.31
N LYS A 120 7.11 5.59 -8.17
CA LYS A 120 7.90 5.58 -6.93
C LYS A 120 7.29 4.71 -5.85
N GLU A 121 5.97 4.67 -5.76
CA GLU A 121 5.27 3.92 -4.73
C GLU A 121 4.16 3.07 -5.34
N LEU A 122 4.13 1.82 -4.91
CA LEU A 122 3.14 0.83 -5.29
C LEU A 122 2.39 0.40 -4.03
N TYR A 123 1.06 0.49 -4.07
CA TYR A 123 0.19 -0.01 -3.03
C TYR A 123 -0.57 -1.22 -3.58
N ILE A 124 -0.46 -2.36 -2.90
CA ILE A 124 -1.16 -3.60 -3.24
C ILE A 124 -2.19 -3.83 -2.15
N GLN A 125 -3.47 -3.87 -2.52
CA GLN A 125 -4.57 -4.09 -1.60
C GLN A 125 -5.26 -5.40 -1.93
N TYR A 126 -5.32 -6.31 -0.96
CA TYR A 126 -6.04 -7.57 -1.15
C TYR A 126 -7.53 -7.43 -0.87
N THR A 127 -8.29 -8.24 -1.58
CA THR A 127 -9.73 -8.45 -1.37
C THR A 127 -10.05 -9.94 -1.40
N GLY A 128 -11.12 -10.32 -0.69
CA GLY A 128 -11.48 -11.72 -0.48
C GLY A 128 -10.71 -12.38 0.67
N LYS A 129 -11.08 -13.62 0.99
CA LYS A 129 -10.46 -14.42 2.06
C LYS A 129 -9.96 -15.75 1.49
N PRO A 130 -8.81 -16.28 1.97
CA PRO A 130 -8.40 -17.63 1.63
C PRO A 130 -9.43 -18.63 2.14
N LYS A 131 -9.63 -19.73 1.40
CA LYS A 131 -10.56 -20.80 1.79
C LYS A 131 -9.96 -21.78 2.82
N SER A 132 -8.63 -21.78 2.96
CA SER A 132 -7.88 -22.66 3.84
C SER A 132 -6.52 -22.05 4.18
N GLU A 133 -5.88 -22.55 5.24
CA GLU A 133 -4.51 -22.20 5.64
C GLU A 133 -3.47 -22.56 4.55
N SER A 134 -3.64 -23.70 3.88
CA SER A 134 -2.81 -24.07 2.72
C SER A 134 -2.94 -23.07 1.58
N GLY A 135 -4.14 -22.53 1.35
CA GLY A 135 -4.38 -21.47 0.38
C GLY A 135 -3.67 -20.17 0.74
N GLU A 136 -3.64 -19.82 2.03
CA GLU A 136 -2.89 -18.67 2.51
C GLU A 136 -1.38 -18.85 2.29
N THR A 137 -0.82 -20.00 2.65
CA THR A 137 0.60 -20.32 2.42
C THR A 137 0.97 -20.16 0.94
N TYR A 138 0.09 -20.57 0.03
CA TYR A 138 0.28 -20.41 -1.40
C TYR A 138 0.25 -18.94 -1.83
N ILE A 139 -0.70 -18.15 -1.33
CA ILE A 139 -0.80 -16.69 -1.57
C ILE A 139 0.49 -16.00 -1.13
N VAL A 140 1.05 -16.38 0.01
CA VAL A 140 2.26 -15.79 0.59
C VAL A 140 3.48 -16.11 -0.27
N SER A 141 3.67 -17.38 -0.65
CA SER A 141 4.72 -17.78 -1.59
C SER A 141 4.63 -17.04 -2.93
N ASN A 142 3.42 -16.76 -3.40
CA ASN A 142 3.22 -16.00 -4.64
C ASN A 142 3.50 -14.51 -4.45
N LEU A 143 3.16 -13.94 -3.30
CA LEU A 143 3.52 -12.57 -2.95
C LEU A 143 5.04 -12.40 -2.90
N GLU A 144 5.78 -13.31 -2.28
CA GLU A 144 7.26 -13.30 -2.27
C GLU A 144 7.83 -13.23 -3.69
N ASN A 145 7.37 -14.13 -4.57
CA ASN A 145 7.76 -14.17 -5.98
C ASN A 145 7.45 -12.85 -6.70
N VAL A 146 6.24 -12.31 -6.50
CA VAL A 146 5.80 -11.05 -7.08
C VAL A 146 6.71 -9.92 -6.61
N LEU A 147 6.95 -9.78 -5.31
CA LEU A 147 7.78 -8.71 -4.75
C LEU A 147 9.21 -8.79 -5.28
N TRP A 148 9.86 -9.95 -5.17
CA TRP A 148 11.23 -10.12 -5.64
C TRP A 148 11.36 -9.80 -7.13
N LYS A 149 10.54 -10.38 -7.99
CA LYS A 149 10.65 -10.14 -9.44
C LYS A 149 10.28 -8.71 -9.82
N THR A 150 9.29 -8.10 -9.15
CA THR A 150 8.92 -6.69 -9.36
C THR A 150 10.11 -5.77 -9.10
N VAL A 151 10.86 -6.04 -8.03
CA VAL A 151 12.01 -5.21 -7.65
C VAL A 151 13.22 -5.53 -8.51
N VAL A 152 13.57 -6.79 -8.70
CA VAL A 152 14.85 -7.23 -9.27
C VAL A 152 14.83 -7.26 -10.80
N SER A 153 13.74 -7.74 -11.40
CA SER A 153 13.76 -8.17 -12.81
C SER A 153 12.97 -7.26 -13.77
N ARG A 154 12.12 -6.35 -13.26
CA ARG A 154 11.11 -5.64 -14.08
C ARG A 154 11.41 -4.19 -14.44
N LYS A 155 12.68 -3.76 -14.38
CA LYS A 155 13.14 -2.41 -14.76
C LYS A 155 12.36 -1.26 -14.06
N ASN A 156 11.77 -1.54 -12.89
CA ASN A 156 11.05 -0.55 -12.09
C ASN A 156 12.04 0.32 -11.28
N ILE A 157 12.98 0.98 -11.96
CA ILE A 157 14.17 1.59 -11.36
C ILE A 157 13.86 2.68 -10.32
N HIS A 158 12.73 3.37 -10.47
CA HIS A 158 12.33 4.46 -9.58
C HIS A 158 11.45 4.00 -8.41
N LEU A 159 11.06 2.73 -8.37
CA LEU A 159 10.25 2.18 -7.30
C LEU A 159 11.07 2.16 -6.00
N LYS A 160 10.55 2.84 -4.98
CA LYS A 160 11.15 3.01 -3.65
C LYS A 160 10.34 2.38 -2.53
N LYS A 161 9.02 2.24 -2.70
CA LYS A 161 8.12 1.72 -1.67
C LYS A 161 7.11 0.76 -2.28
N ILE A 162 6.91 -0.38 -1.63
CA ILE A 162 5.78 -1.28 -1.86
C ILE A 162 5.05 -1.46 -0.53
N ARG A 163 3.78 -1.06 -0.49
CA ARG A 163 2.90 -1.29 0.65
C ARG A 163 1.91 -2.39 0.30
N VAL A 164 1.77 -3.38 1.17
CA VAL A 164 0.82 -4.47 1.03
C VAL A 164 -0.21 -4.35 2.15
N VAL A 165 -1.49 -4.26 1.80
CA VAL A 165 -2.60 -4.17 2.75
C VAL A 165 -3.45 -5.41 2.57
N HIS A 166 -3.45 -6.32 3.56
CA HIS A 166 -4.08 -7.63 3.41
C HIS A 166 -5.55 -7.68 3.81
N ARG A 167 -6.05 -6.79 4.68
CA ARG A 167 -7.45 -6.79 5.13
C ARG A 167 -7.96 -8.17 5.58
N GLY A 168 -7.14 -8.90 6.33
CA GLY A 168 -7.45 -10.26 6.79
C GLY A 168 -7.31 -11.37 5.75
N ALA A 169 -6.81 -11.08 4.54
CA ALA A 169 -6.46 -12.10 3.54
C ALA A 169 -5.24 -12.95 3.94
N LEU A 170 -4.36 -12.39 4.76
CA LEU A 170 -3.22 -13.05 5.39
C LEU A 170 -3.46 -13.00 6.90
N ARG A 171 -3.63 -14.14 7.57
CA ARG A 171 -3.96 -14.27 9.00
C ARG A 171 -2.76 -14.73 9.83
N TYR A 172 -1.83 -15.43 9.21
CA TYR A 172 -0.71 -16.09 9.87
C TYR A 172 0.64 -15.52 9.46
N ILE A 173 0.65 -14.47 8.62
CA ILE A 173 1.88 -13.83 8.13
C ILE A 173 1.98 -12.39 8.59
N SER A 174 2.97 -12.17 9.45
CA SER A 174 3.53 -10.88 9.82
C SER A 174 4.60 -10.42 8.84
N VAL A 175 4.95 -9.13 8.88
CA VAL A 175 6.11 -8.58 8.16
C VAL A 175 7.39 -9.34 8.51
N LYS A 176 7.56 -9.74 9.78
CA LYS A 176 8.74 -10.51 10.22
C LYS A 176 8.82 -11.83 9.47
N GLN A 177 7.74 -12.59 9.39
CA GLN A 177 7.72 -13.86 8.64
C GLN A 177 7.93 -13.63 7.14
N LEU A 178 7.37 -12.58 6.56
CA LEU A 178 7.63 -12.23 5.16
C LEU A 178 9.11 -11.88 4.94
N TYR A 179 9.74 -11.13 5.84
CA TYR A 179 11.17 -10.82 5.84
C TYR A 179 12.02 -12.10 5.89
N ASP A 180 11.76 -12.98 6.86
CA ASP A 180 12.52 -14.23 7.05
C ASP A 180 12.40 -15.13 5.80
N ARG A 181 11.18 -15.25 5.27
CA ARG A 181 10.89 -16.04 4.06
C ARG A 181 11.53 -15.44 2.82
N MET A 182 11.46 -14.13 2.60
CA MET A 182 12.14 -13.51 1.45
C MET A 182 13.67 -13.61 1.57
N GLY A 183 14.20 -13.55 2.79
CA GLY A 183 15.63 -13.64 3.08
C GLY A 183 16.22 -15.03 2.78
N SER A 184 15.45 -16.10 3.01
CA SER A 184 15.91 -17.47 2.73
C SER A 184 16.09 -17.77 1.24
N TRP A 185 15.58 -16.92 0.35
CA TRP A 185 15.77 -17.04 -1.11
C TRP A 185 17.10 -16.44 -1.57
N LEU A 186 17.86 -15.77 -0.69
CA LEU A 186 19.15 -15.21 -1.04
C LEU A 186 20.25 -16.28 -0.97
N PRO A 187 21.15 -16.34 -1.97
CA PRO A 187 21.19 -15.52 -3.19
C PRO A 187 20.12 -15.91 -4.22
N LEU A 188 19.58 -14.91 -4.94
CA LEU A 188 18.49 -15.12 -5.90
C LEU A 188 18.95 -15.94 -7.12
N PRO A 189 18.33 -17.10 -7.41
CA PRO A 189 18.77 -17.98 -8.51
C PRO A 189 18.70 -17.34 -9.91
N TRP A 190 17.81 -16.38 -10.11
CA TRP A 190 17.58 -15.72 -11.41
C TRP A 190 18.21 -14.33 -11.52
N ALA A 191 19.02 -13.92 -10.54
CA ALA A 191 19.67 -12.60 -10.51
C ALA A 191 21.08 -12.70 -9.93
N THR A 192 21.86 -13.65 -10.43
CA THR A 192 23.21 -13.99 -9.94
C THR A 192 24.21 -12.83 -10.02
N GLU A 193 24.04 -11.91 -10.97
CA GLU A 193 24.91 -10.74 -11.15
C GLU A 193 24.58 -9.58 -10.19
N GLN A 194 23.49 -9.67 -9.42
CA GLN A 194 23.05 -8.58 -8.56
C GLN A 194 23.21 -8.96 -7.09
N ASN A 195 24.01 -8.20 -6.36
CA ASN A 195 24.16 -8.37 -4.92
C ASN A 195 22.98 -7.71 -4.17
N TRP A 196 22.00 -8.53 -3.78
CA TRP A 196 20.85 -8.11 -2.99
C TRP A 196 20.99 -8.57 -1.54
N SER A 197 20.60 -7.70 -0.62
CA SER A 197 20.47 -7.99 0.81
C SER A 197 19.13 -7.49 1.33
N ILE A 198 18.65 -8.05 2.44
CA ILE A 198 17.47 -7.54 3.15
C ILE A 198 17.91 -6.94 4.48
N GLU A 199 17.42 -5.75 4.78
CA GLU A 199 17.65 -5.07 6.06
C GLU A 199 16.31 -4.90 6.80
N LYS A 200 16.22 -5.43 8.02
CA LYS A 200 15.02 -5.31 8.84
C LYS A 200 15.03 -3.99 9.61
N GLU A 201 13.92 -3.26 9.56
CA GLU A 201 13.70 -2.10 10.40
C GLU A 201 12.75 -2.47 11.54
N VAL A 202 13.33 -2.99 12.62
CA VAL A 202 12.62 -3.64 13.74
C VAL A 202 11.53 -2.75 14.33
N ASN A 203 11.77 -1.44 14.36
CA ASN A 203 10.92 -0.45 15.00
C ASN A 203 9.64 -0.15 14.22
N HIS A 204 9.62 -0.29 12.90
CA HIS A 204 8.55 0.25 12.05
C HIS A 204 7.79 -0.80 11.23
N ASN A 205 7.85 -2.07 11.65
CA ASN A 205 7.20 -3.21 10.99
C ASN A 205 7.39 -3.18 9.46
N ARG A 206 8.64 -2.94 9.03
CA ARG A 206 9.03 -2.85 7.62
C ARG A 206 10.41 -3.43 7.43
N PHE A 207 10.75 -3.73 6.18
CA PHE A 207 12.10 -4.11 5.80
C PHE A 207 12.45 -3.51 4.45
N HIS A 208 13.74 -3.50 4.13
CA HIS A 208 14.28 -2.90 2.92
C HIS A 208 14.96 -3.96 2.08
N LEU A 209 14.64 -3.99 0.79
CA LEU A 209 15.39 -4.72 -0.22
C LEU A 209 16.47 -3.79 -0.76
N ILE A 210 17.73 -4.14 -0.54
CA ILE A 210 18.88 -3.31 -0.85
C ILE A 210 19.74 -3.98 -1.90
N ARG A 211 19.99 -3.27 -3.01
CA ARG A 211 21.01 -3.67 -4.00
C ARG A 211 22.30 -2.92 -3.70
N LYS A 212 23.38 -3.66 -3.51
CA LYS A 212 24.73 -3.11 -3.34
C LYS A 212 25.52 -3.17 -4.64
N GLY A 213 26.40 -2.20 -4.85
CA GLY A 213 27.41 -2.22 -5.90
C GLY A 213 28.65 -3.01 -5.49
N GLU A 214 29.64 -3.06 -6.38
CA GLU A 214 30.93 -3.73 -6.12
C GLU A 214 31.65 -3.15 -4.89
N ASP A 215 31.59 -1.83 -4.72
CA ASP A 215 32.15 -1.11 -3.56
C ASP A 215 31.30 -1.25 -2.27
N SER A 216 30.33 -2.16 -2.23
CA SER A 216 29.32 -2.27 -1.16
C SER A 216 28.43 -1.03 -0.96
N LYS A 217 28.54 -0.01 -1.83
CA LYS A 217 27.67 1.18 -1.82
C LYS A 217 26.23 0.81 -2.18
N GLU A 218 25.27 1.39 -1.47
CA GLU A 218 23.85 1.22 -1.76
C GLU A 218 23.52 1.85 -3.13
N LEU A 219 23.14 1.02 -4.09
CA LEU A 219 22.68 1.46 -5.41
C LEU A 219 21.17 1.65 -5.45
N ARG A 220 20.44 0.86 -4.65
CA ARG A 220 18.98 0.89 -4.62
C ARG A 220 18.44 0.37 -3.31
N ARG A 221 17.40 1.02 -2.81
CA ARG A 221 16.64 0.63 -1.63
C ARG A 221 15.15 0.68 -1.92
N VAL A 222 14.46 -0.41 -1.61
CA VAL A 222 13.01 -0.52 -1.75
C VAL A 222 12.42 -0.96 -0.42
N SER A 223 11.61 -0.11 0.20
CA SER A 223 10.92 -0.43 1.45
C SER A 223 9.69 -1.29 1.16
N ILE A 224 9.55 -2.37 1.92
CA ILE A 224 8.38 -3.27 1.92
C ILE A 224 7.66 -3.10 3.25
N LEU A 225 6.39 -2.71 3.16
CA LEU A 225 5.49 -2.51 4.29
C LEU A 225 4.33 -3.50 4.16
N LEU A 226 3.90 -4.10 5.26
CA LEU A 226 2.75 -4.99 5.30
C LEU A 226 1.93 -4.69 6.56
N GLY A 227 0.62 -4.61 6.43
CA GLY A 227 -0.31 -4.43 7.55
C GLY A 227 -1.75 -4.76 7.17
N TYR A 228 -2.62 -4.90 8.17
CA TYR A 228 -4.03 -5.21 7.92
C TYR A 228 -4.71 -4.02 7.24
N THR A 229 -4.41 -2.81 7.73
CA THR A 229 -4.87 -1.53 7.21
C THR A 229 -3.71 -0.71 6.66
N VAL A 230 -4.02 0.37 5.92
CA VAL A 230 -3.01 1.32 5.43
C VAL A 230 -2.25 1.95 6.60
N ARG A 231 -2.99 2.34 7.64
CA ARG A 231 -2.46 2.95 8.85
C ARG A 231 -1.49 2.03 9.58
N GLU A 232 -1.85 0.77 9.76
CA GLU A 232 -0.95 -0.21 10.41
C GLU A 232 0.33 -0.46 9.61
N ALA A 233 0.25 -0.45 8.27
CA ALA A 233 1.43 -0.66 7.44
C ALA A 233 2.39 0.53 7.51
N GLU A 234 1.90 1.78 7.54
CA GLU A 234 2.73 3.00 7.50
C GLU A 234 3.13 3.50 8.89
N ASP A 235 2.23 3.42 9.88
CA ASP A 235 2.35 4.03 11.22
C ASP A 235 2.28 2.99 12.33
N PHE A 236 2.93 1.85 12.13
CA PHE A 236 2.91 0.72 13.06
C PHE A 236 3.15 1.10 14.53
N GLN A 237 4.14 1.96 14.81
CA GLN A 237 4.46 2.37 16.18
C GLN A 237 3.34 3.18 16.83
N ALA A 238 2.75 4.12 16.11
CA ALA A 238 1.67 4.94 16.63
C ALA A 238 0.45 4.06 16.94
N VAL A 239 0.10 3.15 16.03
CA VAL A 239 -1.00 2.19 16.25
C VAL A 239 -0.69 1.28 17.45
N ARG A 240 0.54 0.78 17.55
CA ARG A 240 0.98 -0.05 18.68
C ARG A 240 0.86 0.69 20.02
N ASN A 241 1.31 1.93 20.10
CA ASN A 241 1.25 2.74 21.32
C ASN A 241 -0.19 3.13 21.68
N GLU A 242 -1.07 3.36 20.71
CA GLU A 242 -2.50 3.55 20.97
C GLU A 242 -3.14 2.33 21.62
N VAL A 243 -2.78 1.14 21.15
CA VAL A 243 -3.32 -0.11 21.68
C VAL A 243 -2.74 -0.42 23.06
N LEU A 244 -1.42 -0.28 23.25
CA LEU A 244 -0.74 -0.61 24.51
C LEU A 244 -0.94 0.44 25.60
N GLU A 245 -0.71 1.72 25.29
CA GLU A 245 -0.65 2.79 26.29
C GLU A 245 -2.00 3.44 26.53
N HIS A 246 -2.86 3.47 25.51
CA HIS A 246 -4.15 4.17 25.55
C HIS A 246 -5.35 3.22 25.58
N GLY A 247 -5.13 1.89 25.55
CA GLY A 247 -6.19 0.89 25.61
C GLY A 247 -7.17 0.92 24.43
N LYS A 248 -6.77 1.49 23.28
CA LYS A 248 -7.66 1.75 22.12
C LYS A 248 -7.86 0.51 21.23
N ILE A 249 -8.11 -0.64 21.82
CA ILE A 249 -8.29 -1.91 21.11
C ILE A 249 -9.53 -1.83 20.19
N LEU A 250 -10.68 -1.46 20.75
CA LEU A 250 -11.94 -1.42 20.01
C LEU A 250 -11.92 -0.40 18.87
N GLU A 251 -11.32 0.79 19.07
CA GLU A 251 -11.16 1.78 18.00
C GLU A 251 -10.36 1.21 16.82
N ASN A 252 -9.27 0.46 17.10
CA ASN A 252 -8.46 -0.15 16.06
C ASN A 252 -9.18 -1.33 15.37
N VAL A 253 -9.99 -2.10 16.10
CA VAL A 253 -10.87 -3.12 15.51
C VAL A 253 -11.91 -2.49 14.57
N GLN A 254 -12.51 -1.36 14.96
CA GLN A 254 -13.44 -0.62 14.11
C GLN A 254 -12.78 -0.13 12.81
N VAL A 255 -11.54 0.35 12.89
CA VAL A 255 -10.77 0.76 11.71
C VAL A 255 -10.47 -0.41 10.77
N ARG A 256 -10.20 -1.61 11.32
CA ARG A 256 -10.04 -2.85 10.53
C ARG A 256 -11.34 -3.28 9.86
N ARG A 257 -12.47 -3.13 10.54
CA ARG A 257 -13.81 -3.46 10.07
C ARG A 257 -14.56 -2.24 9.55
N SER A 258 -14.08 -1.68 8.44
CA SER A 258 -14.78 -0.57 7.78
C SER A 258 -16.18 -0.93 7.25
N ASP A 259 -16.57 -2.21 7.29
CA ASP A 259 -17.89 -2.74 6.93
C ASP A 259 -18.94 -2.58 8.03
N ILE A 260 -18.54 -2.37 9.29
CA ILE A 260 -19.46 -2.20 10.42
C ILE A 260 -19.49 -0.74 10.88
N LYS A 261 -20.58 -0.33 11.55
CA LYS A 261 -20.70 1.01 12.11
C LYS A 261 -20.17 1.06 13.54
N ASP A 262 -20.53 0.07 14.35
CA ASP A 262 -20.10 -0.05 15.74
C ASP A 262 -19.49 -1.43 15.97
N VAL A 263 -18.47 -1.51 16.84
CA VAL A 263 -17.87 -2.78 17.25
C VAL A 263 -18.84 -3.60 18.08
N ALA A 264 -19.78 -2.96 18.77
CA ALA A 264 -20.88 -3.62 19.47
C ALA A 264 -21.81 -4.43 18.54
N ASP A 265 -21.75 -4.21 17.22
CA ASP A 265 -22.52 -4.98 16.24
C ASP A 265 -21.87 -6.36 15.94
N LEU A 266 -20.64 -6.62 16.40
CA LEU A 266 -19.97 -7.91 16.23
C LEU A 266 -20.42 -8.91 17.28
N ASP A 267 -20.60 -10.16 16.86
CA ASP A 267 -20.70 -11.27 17.82
C ASP A 267 -19.37 -11.48 18.56
N ASN A 268 -19.46 -12.05 19.77
CA ASN A 268 -18.29 -12.22 20.67
C ASN A 268 -17.17 -13.03 20.01
N GLU A 269 -17.49 -14.05 19.20
CA GLU A 269 -16.48 -14.87 18.52
C GLU A 269 -15.71 -14.05 17.48
N THR A 270 -16.42 -13.26 16.68
CA THR A 270 -15.83 -12.38 15.68
C THR A 270 -15.01 -11.26 16.33
N LEU A 271 -15.50 -10.67 17.41
CA LEU A 271 -14.78 -9.63 18.15
C LEU A 271 -13.47 -10.19 18.74
N ALA A 272 -13.56 -11.31 19.46
CA ALA A 272 -12.40 -12.00 20.02
C ALA A 272 -11.36 -12.33 18.93
N TYR A 273 -11.82 -12.84 17.79
CA TYR A 273 -10.96 -13.14 16.66
C TYR A 273 -10.24 -11.89 16.11
N GLU A 274 -10.93 -10.76 15.92
CA GLU A 274 -10.30 -9.53 15.42
C GLU A 274 -9.30 -8.96 16.44
N ILE A 275 -9.58 -9.06 17.74
CA ILE A 275 -8.65 -8.68 18.81
C ILE A 275 -7.41 -9.57 18.78
N GLU A 276 -7.58 -10.89 18.68
CA GLU A 276 -6.46 -11.83 18.59
C GLU A 276 -5.57 -11.53 17.38
N GLN A 277 -6.18 -11.27 16.21
CA GLN A 277 -5.45 -10.86 15.01
C GLN A 277 -4.72 -9.53 15.21
N LEU A 278 -5.34 -8.55 15.86
CA LEU A 278 -4.71 -7.25 16.15
C LEU A 278 -3.50 -7.41 17.07
N CYS A 279 -3.64 -8.16 18.15
CA CYS A 279 -2.55 -8.46 19.07
C CYS A 279 -1.42 -9.20 18.36
N ARG A 280 -1.72 -10.16 17.48
CA ARG A 280 -0.71 -10.90 16.71
C ARG A 280 0.06 -10.00 15.76
N ASP A 281 -0.63 -9.19 14.97
CA ASP A 281 -0.04 -8.30 13.97
C ASP A 281 0.82 -7.21 14.62
N LEU A 282 0.41 -6.72 15.79
CA LEU A 282 1.13 -5.70 16.56
C LEU A 282 2.17 -6.28 17.54
N HIS A 283 2.30 -7.60 17.63
CA HIS A 283 3.21 -8.31 18.54
C HIS A 283 2.95 -8.03 20.03
N LEU A 284 1.69 -8.13 20.45
CA LEU A 284 1.18 -7.77 21.79
C LEU A 284 0.63 -8.95 22.60
N THR A 285 0.85 -10.19 22.14
CA THR A 285 0.21 -11.40 22.69
C THR A 285 0.40 -11.61 24.20
N ASP A 286 1.44 -11.04 24.81
CA ASP A 286 1.73 -11.17 26.24
C ASP A 286 1.51 -9.87 27.03
N GLN A 287 0.99 -8.82 26.38
CA GLN A 287 1.01 -7.45 26.93
C GLN A 287 -0.38 -6.86 27.20
N ILE A 288 -1.44 -7.58 26.83
CA ILE A 288 -2.82 -7.08 26.92
C ILE A 288 -3.70 -8.18 27.52
N ASP A 289 -4.38 -7.84 28.63
CA ASP A 289 -5.44 -8.68 29.15
C ASP A 289 -6.68 -8.52 28.25
N THR A 290 -6.98 -9.57 27.49
CA THR A 290 -8.15 -9.61 26.62
C THR A 290 -9.35 -10.27 27.27
N SER A 291 -9.23 -10.78 28.52
CA SER A 291 -10.30 -11.49 29.23
C SER A 291 -11.56 -10.64 29.44
N ALA A 292 -11.42 -9.32 29.50
CA ALA A 292 -12.53 -8.38 29.62
C ALA A 292 -13.43 -8.29 28.37
N TYR A 293 -13.05 -8.91 27.25
CA TYR A 293 -13.79 -8.88 25.98
C TYR A 293 -14.46 -10.23 25.62
N TYR A 294 -14.36 -11.24 26.49
CA TYR A 294 -14.96 -12.57 26.32
C TYR A 294 -16.22 -12.74 27.18
#